data_AF-A0AAV6D1K8-F1
#
_entry.id   AF-A0AAV6D1K8-F1
#
_cell.length_a   1.000
_cell.length_b   1.000
_cell.length_c   1.000
_cell.angle_alpha   90.00
_cell.angle_beta   90.00
_cell.angle_gamma   90.00
#
_symmetry.space_group_name_H-M   'P 1'
#
loop_
_entity.id
_entity.type
_entity.pdbx_description
1 polymer ?
#
loop_
_entity_poly.entity_id
_entity_poly.type
_entity_poly.pdbx_seq_one_letter_code
_entity_poly.pdbx_strand_id
1 'polypeptide(L)' 'MAPSSDPGPTPGDLAGLGVYLAAAVLLPLFGGLALDNVLHTAPAFVLVGLFVGLAAGAAGVWLKVRDFSK' A
#
# COMPACT_ATOMS: atom_id res chain seq x y z
N MET A 1 -32.60 -7.99 -21.23
CA MET A 1 -31.41 -7.86 -20.37
C MET A 1 -31.04 -6.39 -20.32
N ALA A 2 -31.31 -5.71 -19.20
CA ALA A 2 -30.82 -4.35 -19.01
C ALA A 2 -29.30 -4.40 -18.74
N PRO A 3 -28.50 -3.45 -19.24
CA PRO A 3 -27.07 -3.40 -18.93
C PRO A 3 -26.92 -3.14 -17.42
N SER A 4 -26.37 -4.12 -16.69
CA SER A 4 -25.92 -3.95 -15.31
C SER A 4 -24.84 -2.88 -15.32
N SER A 5 -25.23 -1.65 -14.97
CA SER A 5 -24.30 -0.55 -14.79
C SER A 5 -23.62 -0.81 -13.45
N ASP A 6 -22.47 -1.50 -13.46
CA ASP A 6 -21.62 -1.56 -12.27
C ASP A 6 -21.31 -0.12 -11.87
N PRO A 7 -21.77 0.34 -10.69
CA PRO A 7 -21.41 1.67 -10.22
C PRO A 7 -19.89 1.68 -10.11
N GLY A 8 -19.24 2.56 -10.87
CA GLY A 8 -17.79 2.73 -10.78
C GLY A 8 -17.35 3.04 -9.34
N PRO A 9 -16.04 2.93 -9.05
CA PRO A 9 -15.51 3.07 -7.68
C PRO A 9 -16.04 4.31 -6.97
N THR A 10 -16.55 4.14 -5.76
CA THR A 10 -17.04 5.27 -4.99
C THR A 10 -15.87 6.12 -4.48
N PRO A 11 -16.07 7.42 -4.20
CA PRO A 11 -15.01 8.25 -3.60
C PRO A 11 -14.46 7.67 -2.30
N GLY A 12 -15.28 6.95 -1.53
CA GLY A 12 -14.86 6.24 -0.32
C GLY A 12 -13.90 5.09 -0.61
N ASP A 13 -14.13 4.33 -1.69
CA ASP A 13 -13.24 3.25 -2.12
C ASP A 13 -11.86 3.80 -2.52
N LEU A 14 -11.84 4.94 -3.22
CA LEU A 14 -10.60 5.60 -3.62
C LEU A 14 -9.82 6.15 -2.42
N ALA A 15 -10.52 6.76 -1.46
CA ALA A 15 -9.91 7.24 -0.22
C ALA A 15 -9.33 6.08 0.61
N GLY A 16 -10.07 4.96 0.72
CA GLY A 16 -9.60 3.75 1.40
C GLY A 16 -8.36 3.15 0.75
N LEU A 17 -8.29 3.16 -0.59
CA LEU A 17 -7.12 2.72 -1.35
C LEU A 17 -5.89 3.60 -1.09
N GLY A 18 -6.09 4.92 -1.04
CA GLY A 18 -5.04 5.88 -0.69
C GLY A 18 -4.52 5.71 0.74
N VAL A 19 -5.42 5.54 1.72
CA VAL A 19 -5.05 5.28 3.12
C VAL A 19 -4.31 3.95 3.27
N TYR A 20 -4.79 2.90 2.59
CA TYR A 20 -4.12 1.60 2.56
C TYR A 20 -2.69 1.73 2.01
N LEU A 21 -2.52 2.41 0.87
CA LEU A 21 -1.21 2.60 0.25
C LEU A 21 -0.27 3.42 1.15
N ALA A 22 -0.79 4.51 1.72
CA ALA A 22 -0.04 5.34 2.65
C ALA A 22 0.40 4.55 3.89
N ALA A 23 -0.51 3.78 4.49
CA ALA A 23 -0.19 2.94 5.64
C ALA A 23 0.84 1.86 5.27
N ALA A 24 0.66 1.17 4.14
CA ALA A 24 1.56 0.12 3.67
C ALA A 24 2.99 0.60 3.43
N VAL A 25 3.18 1.87 3.04
CA VAL A 25 4.50 2.46 2.83
C VAL A 25 5.05 3.11 4.10
N LEU A 26 4.24 3.90 4.81
CA LEU A 26 4.70 4.69 5.94
C LEU A 26 5.01 3.83 7.18
N LEU A 27 4.23 2.80 7.48
CA LEU A 27 4.49 1.90 8.63
C LEU A 27 5.90 1.26 8.57
N PRO A 28 6.28 0.55 7.51
CA PRO A 28 7.60 -0.06 7.43
C PRO A 28 8.72 0.97 7.26
N LEU A 29 8.45 2.15 6.66
CA LEU A 29 9.43 3.23 6.57
C LEU A 29 9.78 3.81 7.96
N PHE A 30 8.76 4.18 8.74
CA PHE A 30 8.96 4.70 10.10
C PHE A 30 9.47 3.61 11.05
N GLY A 31 9.02 2.36 10.89
CA GLY A 31 9.55 1.21 11.62
C GLY A 31 11.03 0.99 11.33
N GLY A 32 11.42 1.00 10.05
CA GLY A 32 12.81 0.88 9.62
C GLY A 32 13.67 2.04 10.13
N LEU A 33 13.15 3.27 10.11
CA LEU A 33 13.86 4.45 10.59
C LEU A 33 14.09 4.41 12.10
N ALA A 34 13.07 4.04 12.87
CA ALA A 34 13.19 3.86 14.31
C ALA A 34 14.21 2.76 14.66
N LEU A 35 14.19 1.66 13.90
CA LEU A 35 15.09 0.53 14.12
C LEU A 35 16.54 0.86 13.74
N ASP A 36 16.76 1.55 12.62
CA ASP A 36 18.08 2.04 12.21
C ASP A 36 18.65 3.04 13.24
N ASN A 37 17.79 3.90 13.81
CA ASN A 37 18.20 4.88 14.82
C ASN A 37 18.56 4.24 16.17
N VAL A 38 17.89 3.14 16.55
CA VAL A 38 18.21 2.38 17.78
C VAL A 38 19.48 1.53 17.60
N LEU A 39 19.70 0.96 16.41
CA LEU A 39 20.82 0.06 16.14
C LEU A 39 22.10 0.77 15.67
N HIS A 40 22.06 2.09 15.49
CA HIS A 40 23.16 2.88 14.90
C HIS A 40 23.66 2.34 13.56
N THR A 41 22.78 1.64 12.83
CA THR A 41 23.09 1.10 11.51
C THR A 41 22.94 2.19 10.46
N ALA A 42 23.74 2.12 9.39
CA ALA A 42 23.43 2.83 8.14
C ALA A 42 21.97 2.48 7.72
N PRO A 43 21.26 3.31 6.93
CA PRO A 43 19.80 3.25 6.74
C PRO A 43 19.33 2.03 5.94
N ALA A 44 19.64 0.83 6.42
CA ALA A 44 19.45 -0.45 5.79
C ALA A 44 18.04 -0.99 6.10
N PHE A 45 17.56 -0.84 7.33
CA PHE A 45 16.19 -1.23 7.68
C PHE A 45 15.15 -0.30 7.05
N VAL A 46 15.47 0.99 6.86
CA VAL A 46 14.66 1.91 6.05
C VAL A 46 14.56 1.44 4.60
N LEU A 47 15.69 1.03 3.99
CA LEU A 47 15.70 0.55 2.60
C LEU A 47 14.92 -0.76 2.43
N VAL A 48 15.08 -1.70 3.36
CA VAL A 48 14.31 -2.97 3.37
C VAL A 48 12.83 -2.67 3.59
N GLY A 49 12.50 -1.83 4.58
CA GLY A 49 11.13 -1.42 4.87
C GLY A 49 10.45 -0.73 3.68
N LEU A 50 11.19 0.14 2.98
CA LEU A 50 10.73 0.79 1.75
C LEU A 50 10.44 -0.23 0.66
N PHE A 51 11.36 -1.16 0.39
CA PHE A 51 11.20 -2.17 -0.65
C PHE A 51 9.99 -3.08 -0.38
N VAL A 52 9.83 -3.51 0.88
CA VAL A 52 8.69 -4.33 1.32
C VAL A 52 7.38 -3.55 1.25
N GLY A 53 7.35 -2.30 1.72
CA GLY A 53 6.16 -1.44 1.67
C GLY A 53 5.71 -1.14 0.23
N LEU A 54 6.66 -0.91 -0.68
CA LEU A 54 6.38 -0.69 -2.09
C LEU A 54 5.81 -1.95 -2.75
N ALA A 55 6.40 -3.12 -2.48
CA ALA A 55 5.93 -4.40 -3.00
C ALA A 55 4.53 -4.75 -2.46
N ALA A 56 4.28 -4.51 -1.16
CA ALA A 56 2.97 -4.72 -0.54
C ALA A 56 1.90 -3.79 -1.13
N GLY A 57 2.23 -2.51 -1.32
CA GLY A 57 1.34 -1.53 -1.96
C GLY A 57 1.00 -1.93 -3.41
N ALA A 58 2.00 -2.29 -4.21
CA ALA A 58 1.80 -2.76 -5.58
C ALA A 58 0.94 -4.04 -5.64
N ALA A 59 1.19 -5.00 -4.75
CA ALA A 59 0.40 -6.23 -4.66
C ALA A 59 -1.06 -5.94 -4.26
N GLY A 60 -1.28 -5.06 -3.27
CA GLY A 60 -2.62 -4.68 -2.83
C GLY A 60 -3.42 -3.97 -3.93
N VAL A 61 -2.78 -3.06 -4.67
CA VAL A 61 -3.39 -2.42 -5.85
C VAL A 61 -3.73 -3.45 -6.92
N TRP A 62 -2.80 -4.37 -7.23
CA TRP A 62 -3.03 -5.40 -8.25
C TRP A 62 -4.18 -6.34 -7.90
N LEU A 63 -4.27 -6.78 -6.64
CA LEU A 63 -5.37 -7.61 -6.16
C LEU A 63 -6.71 -6.88 -6.27
N LYS A 64 -6.75 -5.61 -5.87
CA LYS A 64 -7.97 -4.78 -5.92
C LYS A 64 -8.43 -4.54 -7.36
N VAL A 65 -7.50 -4.25 -8.28
CA VAL A 65 -7.80 -4.10 -9.72
C VAL A 65 -8.28 -5.42 -10.32
N ARG A 66 -7.66 -6.55 -9.94
CA ARG A 66 -8.06 -7.87 -10.42
C ARG A 66 -9.48 -8.25 -9.96
N ASP A 67 -9.85 -7.89 -8.73
CA ASP A 67 -11.18 -8.17 -8.20
C ASP A 67 -12.27 -7.34 -8.90
N PHE A 68 -11.95 -6.16 -9.42
CA PHE A 68 -12.87 -5.38 -10.27
C PHE A 68 -12.99 -5.89 -11.72
N SER A 69 -12.08 -6.76 -12.18
CA SER A 69 -12.10 -7.34 -13.53
C SER A 69 -12.84 -8.68 -13.62
N LYS A 70 -13.44 -9.16 -12.52
CA LYS A 70 -14.29 -10.35 -12.47
C LYS A 70 -15.73 -9.95 -12.26
#